data_AF-A0A2N0LCJ3-F1
#
_entry.id   AF-A0A2N0LCJ3-F1
#
_cell.length_a   1.000
_cell.length_b   1.000
_cell.length_c   1.000
_cell.angle_alpha   90.00
_cell.angle_beta   90.00
_cell.angle_gamma   90.00
#
_symmetry.space_group_name_H-M   'P 1'
#
loop_
_entity.id
_entity.type
_entity.pdbx_description
1 polymer ?
#
loop_
_entity_poly.entity_id
_entity_poly.type
_entity_poly.pdbx_seq_one_letter_code
_entity_poly.pdbx_strand_id
1 'polypeptide(L)'
;MLNGFNASLEEKLRMAEQAEQEVSRLQPLASEAPTLRAEKIKAQKSAERHRAKETAMDQARDAARSATESQAHVPELLGNASRAVNELYIALKEVEARRQSAMQALAVADRVDYEIELEDGEEHERSLDRDPRGLAYALAGRHGDSRVVKLLDELQPGFGLLAGCNMDDPLHRDVANFVVQRVAPAVPPQAASANKKSGAVAPPPAPEPVEIPAVEEERQEPSIPAFLAEIE
;
A
#
# COMPACT_ATOMS: atom_id res chain seq x y z
N MET A 1 -82.84 -8.82 68.69
CA MET A 1 -81.44 -8.34 68.48
C MET A 1 -81.19 -8.16 66.98
N LEU A 2 -81.77 -7.13 66.35
CA LEU A 2 -81.69 -6.91 64.89
C LEU A 2 -81.26 -5.48 64.49
N ASN A 3 -81.28 -4.50 65.40
CA ASN A 3 -81.02 -3.09 65.06
C ASN A 3 -79.53 -2.70 65.07
N GLY A 4 -78.66 -3.44 65.76
CA GLY A 4 -77.20 -3.17 65.79
C GLY A 4 -76.44 -3.70 64.58
N PHE A 5 -76.96 -4.75 63.92
CA PHE A 5 -76.39 -5.30 62.69
C PHE A 5 -76.67 -4.40 61.47
N ASN A 6 -77.84 -3.73 61.43
CA ASN A 6 -78.21 -2.83 60.34
C ASN A 6 -77.40 -1.51 60.35
N ALA A 7 -77.15 -0.91 61.53
CA ALA A 7 -76.34 0.31 61.64
C ALA A 7 -74.88 0.10 61.18
N SER A 8 -74.28 -1.07 61.49
CA SER A 8 -72.95 -1.44 60.99
C SER A 8 -72.91 -1.67 59.48
N LEU A 9 -74.04 -2.07 58.88
CA LEU A 9 -74.18 -2.30 57.44
C LEU A 9 -74.31 -0.97 56.69
N GLU A 10 -75.12 -0.05 57.20
CA GLU A 10 -75.28 1.31 56.64
C GLU A 10 -73.97 2.11 56.68
N GLU A 11 -73.22 2.02 57.78
CA GLU A 11 -71.95 2.73 57.89
C GLU A 11 -70.86 2.17 56.96
N LYS A 12 -70.85 0.84 56.77
CA LYS A 12 -70.01 0.19 55.74
C LYS A 12 -70.43 0.55 54.33
N LEU A 13 -71.73 0.66 54.07
CA LEU A 13 -72.28 1.07 52.78
C LEU A 13 -71.85 2.51 52.44
N ARG A 14 -71.95 3.43 53.40
CA ARG A 14 -71.48 4.82 53.27
C ARG A 14 -69.97 4.91 52.98
N MET A 15 -69.16 4.09 53.65
CA MET A 15 -67.72 4.02 53.39
C MET A 15 -67.43 3.46 51.99
N ALA A 16 -68.19 2.48 51.53
CA ALA A 16 -68.05 1.92 50.18
C ALA A 16 -68.45 2.94 49.10
N GLU A 17 -69.54 3.69 49.29
CA GLU A 17 -69.98 4.76 48.38
C GLU A 17 -68.96 5.91 48.31
N GLN A 18 -68.35 6.29 49.45
CA GLN A 18 -67.26 7.27 49.46
C GLN A 18 -66.02 6.75 48.70
N ALA A 19 -65.66 5.48 48.89
CA ALA A 19 -64.56 4.87 48.15
C ALA A 19 -64.86 4.80 46.64
N GLU A 20 -66.11 4.52 46.24
CA GLU A 20 -66.53 4.52 44.83
C GLU A 20 -66.46 5.93 44.22
N GLN A 21 -66.86 6.97 44.96
CA GLN A 21 -66.69 8.37 44.53
C GLN A 21 -65.20 8.73 44.39
N GLU A 22 -64.34 8.29 45.30
CA GLU A 22 -62.90 8.53 45.19
C GLU A 22 -62.26 7.78 44.01
N VAL A 23 -62.64 6.52 43.79
CA VAL A 23 -62.19 5.74 42.63
C VAL A 23 -62.65 6.41 41.33
N SER A 24 -63.93 6.80 41.24
CA SER A 24 -64.49 7.49 40.08
C SER A 24 -63.79 8.83 39.80
N ARG A 25 -63.42 9.55 40.86
CA ARG A 25 -62.68 10.81 40.76
C ARG A 25 -61.23 10.61 40.31
N LEU A 26 -60.57 9.53 40.74
CA LEU A 26 -59.16 9.25 40.42
C LEU A 26 -58.98 8.50 39.09
N GLN A 27 -60.02 7.82 38.61
CA GLN A 27 -60.02 7.07 37.36
C GLN A 27 -59.50 7.86 36.13
N PRO A 28 -59.91 9.12 35.87
CA PRO A 28 -59.37 9.88 34.74
C PRO A 28 -57.86 10.17 34.88
N LEU A 29 -57.39 10.45 36.10
CA LEU A 29 -55.97 10.69 36.37
C LEU A 29 -55.15 9.39 36.24
N ALA A 30 -55.71 8.27 36.67
CA ALA A 30 -55.10 6.95 36.54
C ALA A 30 -55.00 6.51 35.07
N SER A 31 -55.97 6.86 34.21
CA SER A 31 -55.91 6.57 32.77
C SER A 31 -54.92 7.44 32.01
N GLU A 32 -54.59 8.63 32.52
CA GLU A 32 -53.60 9.55 31.93
C GLU A 32 -52.16 9.26 32.38
N ALA A 33 -51.97 8.62 33.54
CA ALA A 33 -50.64 8.31 34.05
C ALA A 33 -49.74 7.47 33.09
N PRO A 34 -50.23 6.47 32.34
CA PRO A 34 -49.42 5.72 31.37
C PRO A 34 -48.94 6.56 30.19
N THR A 35 -49.79 7.45 29.64
CA THR A 35 -49.43 8.31 28.52
C THR A 35 -48.39 9.33 28.93
N LEU A 36 -48.55 9.95 30.10
CA LEU A 36 -47.56 10.87 30.67
C LEU A 36 -46.20 10.20 30.92
N ARG A 37 -46.19 8.92 31.35
CA ARG A 37 -44.94 8.15 31.48
C ARG A 37 -44.29 7.90 30.12
N ALA A 38 -45.06 7.52 29.10
CA ALA A 38 -44.54 7.30 27.76
C ALA A 38 -43.97 8.58 27.14
N GLU A 39 -44.66 9.70 27.29
CA GLU A 39 -44.19 11.02 26.84
C GLU A 39 -42.90 11.44 27.55
N LYS A 40 -42.83 11.25 28.88
CA LYS A 40 -41.62 11.52 29.66
C LYS A 40 -40.43 10.68 29.18
N ILE A 41 -40.62 9.39 28.93
CA ILE A 41 -39.55 8.51 28.42
C ILE A 41 -39.11 8.96 27.03
N LYS A 42 -40.06 9.30 26.14
CA LYS A 42 -39.76 9.79 24.79
C LYS A 42 -38.94 11.08 24.83
N ALA A 43 -39.30 12.01 25.72
CA ALA A 43 -38.57 13.27 25.92
C ALA A 43 -37.18 13.06 26.53
N GLN A 44 -37.03 12.12 27.46
CA GLN A 44 -35.72 11.78 28.02
C GLN A 44 -34.79 11.17 26.95
N LYS A 45 -35.31 10.20 26.18
CA LYS A 45 -34.55 9.55 25.10
C LYS A 45 -34.19 10.52 23.96
N SER A 46 -35.03 11.52 23.66
CA SER A 46 -34.68 12.56 22.69
C SER A 46 -33.58 13.49 23.22
N ALA A 47 -33.65 13.89 24.49
CA ALA A 47 -32.63 14.72 25.12
C ALA A 47 -31.27 14.00 25.21
N GLU A 48 -31.26 12.72 25.56
CA GLU A 48 -30.04 11.89 25.57
C GLU A 48 -29.43 11.76 24.18
N ARG A 49 -30.24 11.49 23.15
CA ARG A 49 -29.77 11.44 21.76
C ARG A 49 -29.19 12.79 21.31
N HIS A 50 -29.81 13.90 21.70
CA HIS A 50 -29.31 15.22 21.38
C HIS A 50 -27.94 15.47 22.01
N ARG A 51 -27.80 15.18 23.31
CA ARG A 51 -26.53 15.31 24.03
C ARG A 51 -25.43 14.43 23.43
N ALA A 52 -25.73 13.16 23.16
CA ALA A 52 -24.78 12.24 22.54
C ALA A 52 -24.32 12.74 21.16
N LYS A 53 -25.25 13.26 20.36
CA LYS A 53 -24.94 13.87 19.06
C LYS A 53 -24.04 15.09 19.22
N GLU A 54 -24.35 16.00 20.14
CA GLU A 54 -23.52 17.18 20.39
C GLU A 54 -22.10 16.80 20.83
N THR A 55 -21.97 15.87 21.77
CA THR A 55 -20.65 15.38 22.22
C THR A 55 -19.85 14.76 21.08
N ALA A 56 -20.48 13.94 20.23
CA ALA A 56 -19.83 13.36 19.07
C ALA A 56 -19.41 14.43 18.03
N MET A 57 -20.24 15.46 17.84
CA MET A 57 -19.91 16.58 16.95
C MET A 57 -18.75 17.41 17.47
N ASP A 58 -18.65 17.61 18.78
CA ASP A 58 -17.52 18.33 19.38
C ASP A 58 -16.22 17.52 19.28
N GLN A 59 -16.27 16.21 19.54
CA GLN A 59 -15.13 15.32 19.30
C GLN A 59 -14.69 15.32 17.83
N ALA A 60 -15.64 15.30 16.89
CA ALA A 60 -15.34 15.38 15.47
C ALA A 60 -14.71 16.73 15.08
N ARG A 61 -15.16 17.84 15.67
CA ARG A 61 -14.57 19.17 15.47
C ARG A 61 -13.14 19.24 15.99
N ASP A 62 -12.88 18.70 17.18
CA ASP A 62 -11.56 18.70 17.78
C ASP A 62 -10.58 17.84 16.96
N ALA A 63 -11.01 16.65 16.53
CA ALA A 63 -10.23 15.80 15.63
C ALA A 63 -9.94 16.48 14.29
N ALA A 64 -10.93 17.18 13.71
CA ALA A 64 -10.75 17.91 12.45
C ALA A 64 -9.77 19.09 12.59
N ARG A 65 -9.81 19.82 13.72
CA ARG A 65 -8.84 20.89 14.01
C ARG A 65 -7.44 20.32 14.17
N SER A 66 -7.27 19.27 14.95
CA SER A 66 -5.96 18.60 15.14
C SER A 66 -5.38 18.06 13.83
N ALA A 67 -6.23 17.51 12.95
CA ALA A 67 -5.82 17.08 11.62
C ALA A 67 -5.35 18.28 10.75
N THR A 68 -6.03 19.42 10.85
CA THR A 68 -5.68 20.64 10.11
C THR A 68 -4.36 21.23 10.59
N GLU A 69 -4.13 21.23 11.91
CA GLU A 69 -2.85 21.63 12.52
C GLU A 69 -1.71 20.70 12.06
N SER A 70 -1.96 19.39 12.01
CA SER A 70 -0.99 18.42 11.49
C SER A 70 -0.70 18.64 10.01
N GLN A 71 -1.74 18.95 9.21
CA GLN A 71 -1.61 19.27 7.79
C GLN A 71 -0.76 20.52 7.55
N ALA A 72 -0.76 21.49 8.46
CA ALA A 72 0.07 22.70 8.32
C ALA A 72 1.57 22.38 8.23
N HIS A 73 2.02 21.25 8.79
CA HIS A 73 3.42 20.82 8.78
C HIS A 73 3.80 20.01 7.54
N VAL A 74 2.83 19.44 6.82
CA VAL A 74 3.07 18.55 5.67
C VAL A 74 3.85 19.24 4.54
N PRO A 75 3.54 20.49 4.14
CA PRO A 75 4.30 21.16 3.07
C PRO A 75 5.77 21.35 3.40
N GLU A 76 6.11 21.66 4.65
CA GLU A 76 7.49 21.84 5.09
C GLU A 76 8.25 20.50 5.04
N LEU A 77 7.65 19.44 5.60
CA LEU A 77 8.23 18.10 5.56
C LEU A 77 8.44 17.61 4.12
N LEU A 78 7.49 17.87 3.23
CA LEU A 78 7.62 17.55 1.81
C LEU A 78 8.72 18.37 1.14
N GLY A 79 8.85 19.65 1.49
CA GLY A 79 9.94 20.52 1.04
C GLY A 79 11.32 20.05 1.51
N ASN A 80 11.41 19.49 2.72
CA ASN A 80 12.65 18.94 3.25
C ASN A 80 12.99 17.60 2.60
N ALA A 81 12.01 16.70 2.47
CA ALA A 81 12.16 15.41 1.80
C ALA A 81 12.59 15.58 0.33
N SER A 82 11.95 16.50 -0.41
CA SER A 82 12.29 16.76 -1.81
C SER A 82 13.72 17.31 -1.97
N ARG A 83 14.17 18.20 -1.08
CA ARG A 83 15.56 18.69 -1.08
C ARG A 83 16.56 17.56 -0.80
N ALA A 84 16.32 16.74 0.22
CA ALA A 84 17.18 15.60 0.55
C ALA A 84 17.26 14.58 -0.59
N VAL A 85 16.12 14.27 -1.22
CA VAL A 85 16.06 13.36 -2.39
C VAL A 85 16.81 13.96 -3.59
N ASN A 86 16.73 15.28 -3.79
CA ASN A 86 17.48 15.95 -4.85
C ASN A 86 18.99 15.95 -4.60
N GLU A 87 19.42 16.16 -3.35
CA GLU A 87 20.83 16.04 -2.96
C GLU A 87 21.35 14.61 -3.19
N LEU A 88 20.57 13.60 -2.80
CA LEU A 88 20.88 12.19 -3.08
C LEU A 88 20.98 11.93 -4.59
N TYR A 89 20.07 12.48 -5.40
CA TYR A 89 20.11 12.37 -6.86
C TYR A 89 21.41 12.94 -7.44
N ILE A 90 21.81 14.14 -7.02
CA ILE A 90 23.05 14.78 -7.50
C ILE A 90 24.26 13.94 -7.13
N ALA A 91 24.34 13.48 -5.87
CA ALA A 91 25.45 12.64 -5.40
C ALA A 91 25.54 11.32 -6.18
N LEU A 92 24.42 10.61 -6.37
CA LEU A 92 24.39 9.37 -7.13
C LEU A 92 24.74 9.58 -8.60
N LYS A 93 24.31 10.70 -9.20
CA LYS A 93 24.68 11.07 -10.57
C LYS A 93 26.19 11.32 -10.71
N GLU A 94 26.80 11.95 -9.71
CA GLU A 94 28.24 12.16 -9.69
C GLU A 94 29.01 10.83 -9.55
N VAL A 95 28.54 9.92 -8.68
CA VAL A 95 29.11 8.57 -8.55
C VAL A 95 29.02 7.81 -9.88
N GLU A 96 27.87 7.87 -10.55
CA GLU A 96 27.67 7.23 -11.86
C GLU A 96 28.58 7.83 -12.94
N ALA A 97 28.74 9.16 -12.97
CA ALA A 97 29.65 9.81 -13.91
C ALA A 97 31.10 9.35 -13.68
N ARG A 98 31.54 9.29 -12.42
CA ARG A 98 32.88 8.78 -12.07
C ARG A 98 33.05 7.32 -12.44
N ARG A 99 32.01 6.49 -12.27
CA ARG A 99 31.99 5.09 -12.71
C ARG A 99 32.23 4.98 -14.21
N GLN A 100 31.51 5.76 -15.01
CA GLN A 100 31.64 5.75 -16.46
C GLN A 100 33.03 6.22 -16.89
N SER A 101 33.58 7.26 -16.25
CA SER A 101 34.97 7.68 -16.50
C SER A 101 35.98 6.59 -16.15
N ALA A 102 35.79 5.87 -15.04
CA ALA A 102 36.65 4.75 -14.69
C ALA A 102 36.57 3.61 -15.72
N MET A 103 35.36 3.25 -16.17
CA MET A 103 35.17 2.26 -17.23
C MET A 103 35.82 2.69 -18.55
N GLN A 104 35.73 3.96 -18.93
CA GLN A 104 36.38 4.49 -20.13
C GLN A 104 37.90 4.40 -20.03
N ALA A 105 38.48 4.73 -18.88
CA ALA A 105 39.92 4.60 -18.65
C ALA A 105 40.36 3.12 -18.71
N LEU A 106 39.59 2.22 -18.10
CA LEU A 106 39.84 0.78 -18.15
C LEU A 106 39.66 0.19 -19.55
N ALA A 107 38.75 0.73 -20.36
CA ALA A 107 38.60 0.33 -21.76
C ALA A 107 39.81 0.71 -22.61
N VAL A 108 40.47 1.83 -22.31
CA VAL A 108 41.76 2.18 -22.95
C VAL A 108 42.84 1.19 -22.55
N ALA A 109 42.93 0.84 -21.26
CA ALA A 109 43.89 -0.16 -20.79
C ALA A 109 43.66 -1.54 -21.44
N ASP A 110 42.42 -2.03 -21.46
CA ASP A 110 42.06 -3.30 -22.09
C ASP A 110 42.35 -3.33 -23.59
N ARG A 111 42.19 -2.20 -24.28
CA ARG A 111 42.56 -2.09 -25.69
C ARG A 111 44.08 -2.18 -25.90
N VAL A 112 44.87 -1.55 -25.04
CA VAL A 112 46.34 -1.67 -25.10
C VAL A 112 46.75 -3.11 -24.83
N ASP A 113 46.15 -3.77 -23.83
CA ASP A 113 46.40 -5.19 -23.55
C ASP A 113 46.04 -6.08 -24.75
N TYR A 114 44.92 -5.79 -25.43
CA TYR A 114 44.53 -6.49 -26.67
C TYR A 114 45.56 -6.29 -27.79
N GLU A 115 46.04 -5.05 -27.99
CA GLU A 115 47.03 -4.74 -29.02
C GLU A 115 48.36 -5.47 -28.75
N ILE A 116 48.78 -5.55 -27.47
CA ILE A 116 49.96 -6.32 -27.05
C ILE A 116 49.76 -7.83 -27.25
N GLU A 117 48.65 -8.41 -26.75
CA GLU A 117 48.38 -9.85 -26.92
C GLU A 117 48.29 -10.25 -28.41
N LEU A 118 47.80 -9.34 -29.25
CA LEU A 118 47.73 -9.54 -30.69
C LEU A 118 49.13 -9.52 -31.32
N GLU A 119 49.95 -8.50 -31.03
CA GLU A 119 51.32 -8.40 -31.56
C GLU A 119 52.15 -9.63 -31.16
N ASP A 120 52.20 -9.95 -29.87
CA ASP A 120 52.94 -11.10 -29.33
C ASP A 120 52.46 -12.42 -29.94
N GLY A 121 51.15 -12.60 -30.08
CA GLY A 121 50.58 -13.81 -30.65
C GLY A 121 50.82 -13.93 -32.16
N GLU A 122 50.80 -12.82 -32.90
CA GLU A 122 51.15 -12.82 -34.33
C GLU A 122 52.62 -13.18 -34.53
N GLU A 123 53.51 -12.61 -33.72
CA GLU A 123 54.94 -12.98 -33.73
C GLU A 123 55.14 -14.46 -33.40
N HIS A 124 54.39 -14.99 -32.41
CA HIS A 124 54.46 -16.39 -32.04
C HIS A 124 53.99 -17.32 -33.18
N GLU A 125 52.85 -17.04 -33.81
CA GLU A 125 52.34 -17.86 -34.93
C GLU A 125 53.29 -17.79 -36.14
N ARG A 126 53.85 -16.61 -36.45
CA ARG A 126 54.86 -16.46 -37.51
C ARG A 126 56.13 -17.25 -37.20
N SER A 127 56.57 -17.30 -35.93
CA SER A 127 57.75 -18.08 -35.52
C SER A 127 57.55 -19.59 -35.68
N LEU A 128 56.30 -20.05 -35.75
CA LEU A 128 55.90 -21.44 -35.97
C LEU A 128 55.49 -21.73 -37.43
N ASP A 129 55.72 -20.79 -38.36
CA ASP A 129 55.26 -20.84 -39.76
C ASP A 129 53.74 -21.08 -39.91
N ARG A 130 52.93 -20.54 -38.99
CA ARG A 130 51.46 -20.61 -39.00
C ARG A 130 50.84 -19.29 -39.44
N ASP A 131 49.59 -19.34 -39.89
CA ASP A 131 48.83 -18.16 -40.35
C ASP A 131 48.14 -17.43 -39.18
N PRO A 132 48.47 -16.16 -38.88
CA PRO A 132 47.91 -15.42 -37.75
C PRO A 132 46.48 -14.90 -37.96
N ARG A 133 45.90 -15.01 -39.16
CA ARG A 133 44.63 -14.34 -39.53
C ARG A 133 43.43 -14.61 -38.61
N GLY A 134 43.41 -15.74 -37.89
CA GLY A 134 42.34 -16.10 -36.95
C GLY A 134 42.50 -15.55 -35.53
N LEU A 135 43.69 -15.05 -35.18
CA LEU A 135 44.05 -14.72 -33.79
C LEU A 135 43.23 -13.54 -33.24
N ALA A 136 43.06 -12.48 -34.04
CA ALA A 136 42.26 -11.32 -33.65
C ALA A 136 40.82 -11.70 -33.25
N TYR A 137 40.20 -12.64 -33.96
CA TYR A 137 38.86 -13.12 -33.62
C TYR A 137 38.86 -13.93 -32.31
N ALA A 138 39.89 -14.74 -32.08
CA ALA A 138 40.03 -15.50 -30.84
C ALA A 138 40.23 -14.59 -29.62
N LEU A 139 40.99 -13.51 -29.78
CA LEU A 139 41.27 -12.53 -28.71
C LEU A 139 40.07 -11.60 -28.45
N ALA A 140 39.32 -11.20 -29.48
CA ALA A 140 38.18 -10.29 -29.34
C ALA A 140 37.12 -10.77 -28.33
N GLY A 141 36.99 -12.09 -28.12
CA GLY A 141 36.07 -12.64 -27.10
C GLY A 141 36.55 -12.49 -25.64
N ARG A 142 37.83 -12.18 -25.42
CA ARG A 142 38.44 -12.01 -24.08
C ARG A 142 38.50 -10.55 -23.64
N HIS A 143 38.39 -9.61 -24.57
CA HIS A 143 38.47 -8.16 -24.37
C HIS A 143 37.11 -7.47 -24.58
N GLY A 144 37.04 -6.18 -24.27
CA GLY A 144 35.85 -5.34 -24.37
C GLY A 144 35.08 -5.18 -23.05
N ASP A 145 33.81 -4.78 -23.12
CA ASP A 145 33.02 -4.34 -21.96
C ASP A 145 33.00 -5.35 -20.81
N SER A 146 32.93 -6.65 -21.12
CA SER A 146 32.89 -7.71 -20.11
C SER A 146 34.22 -7.83 -19.33
N ARG A 147 35.35 -7.53 -19.97
CA ARG A 147 36.67 -7.48 -19.32
C ARG A 147 36.82 -6.20 -18.52
N VAL A 148 36.38 -5.07 -19.06
CA VAL A 148 36.37 -3.77 -18.36
C VAL A 148 35.57 -3.84 -17.04
N VAL A 149 34.41 -4.49 -17.04
CA VAL A 149 33.62 -4.69 -15.81
C VAL A 149 34.37 -5.55 -14.80
N LYS A 150 35.07 -6.61 -15.23
CA LYS A 150 35.90 -7.43 -14.34
C LYS A 150 37.08 -6.64 -13.78
N LEU A 151 37.78 -5.85 -14.61
CA LEU A 151 38.87 -4.99 -14.17
C LEU A 151 38.41 -3.96 -13.14
N LEU A 152 37.20 -3.42 -13.31
CA LEU A 152 36.62 -2.50 -12.33
C LEU A 152 36.33 -3.19 -11.00
N ASP A 153 35.81 -4.41 -11.02
CA ASP A 153 35.55 -5.22 -9.82
C ASP A 153 36.85 -5.68 -9.14
N GLU A 154 37.89 -6.01 -9.91
CA GLU A 154 39.24 -6.30 -9.41
C GLU A 154 39.87 -5.09 -8.71
N LEU A 155 39.69 -3.88 -9.25
CA LEU A 155 40.23 -2.65 -8.68
C LEU A 155 39.46 -2.19 -7.44
N GLN A 156 38.12 -2.26 -7.49
CA GLN A 156 37.25 -1.83 -6.41
C GLN A 156 36.04 -2.78 -6.28
N PRO A 157 36.16 -3.83 -5.45
CA PRO A 157 35.08 -4.79 -5.24
C PRO A 157 33.81 -4.12 -4.71
N GLY A 158 32.68 -4.47 -5.30
CA GLY A 158 31.38 -3.93 -4.88
C GLY A 158 31.18 -2.45 -5.22
N PHE A 159 31.92 -1.91 -6.19
CA PHE A 159 31.66 -0.58 -6.73
C PHE A 159 30.23 -0.52 -7.30
N GLY A 160 29.34 0.17 -6.58
CA GLY A 160 27.93 0.27 -6.94
C GLY A 160 27.29 1.50 -6.31
N LEU A 161 26.20 1.98 -6.92
CA LEU A 161 25.53 3.22 -6.50
C LEU A 161 25.02 3.18 -5.05
N LEU A 162 24.62 1.99 -4.57
CA LEU A 162 24.05 1.79 -3.23
C LEU A 162 24.97 0.97 -2.31
N ALA A 163 26.26 0.88 -2.63
CA ALA A 163 27.21 0.12 -1.83
C ALA A 163 27.31 0.72 -0.42
N GLY A 164 27.09 -0.12 0.61
CA GLY A 164 27.11 0.30 2.02
C GLY A 164 25.83 0.97 2.54
N CYS A 165 24.80 1.12 1.71
CA CYS A 165 23.50 1.59 2.16
C CYS A 165 22.74 0.46 2.90
N ASN A 166 22.06 0.82 4.00
CA ASN A 166 21.13 -0.10 4.66
C ASN A 166 19.84 -0.20 3.84
N MET A 167 19.60 -1.37 3.25
CA MET A 167 18.43 -1.66 2.41
C MET A 167 17.41 -2.58 3.11
N ASP A 168 17.57 -2.79 4.42
CA ASP A 168 16.67 -3.63 5.23
C ASP A 168 15.31 -2.94 5.49
N ASP A 169 15.29 -1.60 5.52
CA ASP A 169 14.07 -0.82 5.67
C ASP A 169 13.38 -0.64 4.30
N PRO A 170 12.10 -1.05 4.14
CA PRO A 170 11.37 -0.89 2.90
C PRO A 170 11.28 0.57 2.42
N LEU A 171 11.14 1.54 3.32
CA LEU A 171 11.02 2.95 2.92
C LEU A 171 12.35 3.48 2.36
N HIS A 172 13.47 3.14 3.00
CA HIS A 172 14.81 3.48 2.51
C HIS A 172 15.06 2.86 1.14
N ARG A 173 14.67 1.59 0.97
CA ARG A 173 14.78 0.87 -0.31
C ARG A 173 13.95 1.54 -1.41
N ASP A 174 12.72 1.94 -1.12
CA ASP A 174 11.83 2.53 -2.12
C ASP A 174 12.33 3.92 -2.55
N VAL A 175 12.82 4.74 -1.62
CA VAL A 175 13.45 6.03 -1.94
C VAL A 175 14.72 5.83 -2.76
N ALA A 176 15.60 4.90 -2.37
CA ALA A 176 16.81 4.60 -3.10
C ALA A 176 16.51 4.13 -4.54
N ASN A 177 15.56 3.20 -4.69
CA ASN A 177 15.13 2.70 -6.00
C ASN A 177 14.54 3.81 -6.88
N PHE A 178 13.70 4.67 -6.30
CA PHE A 178 13.12 5.82 -7.00
C PHE A 178 14.21 6.75 -7.56
N VAL A 179 15.26 7.03 -6.77
CA VAL A 179 16.35 7.90 -7.23
C VAL A 179 17.24 7.19 -8.24
N VAL A 180 17.62 5.93 -8.01
CA VAL A 180 18.48 5.16 -8.92
C VAL A 180 17.86 5.02 -10.31
N GLN A 181 16.55 4.78 -10.41
CA GLN A 181 15.83 4.73 -11.70
C GLN A 181 15.92 6.04 -12.50
N ARG A 182 16.16 7.18 -11.83
CA ARG A 182 16.33 8.49 -12.49
C ARG A 182 17.78 8.80 -12.83
N VAL A 183 18.72 8.17 -12.13
CA VAL A 183 20.17 8.36 -12.34
C VAL A 183 20.67 7.48 -13.47
N ALA A 184 20.31 6.20 -13.46
CA ALA A 184 20.67 5.26 -14.52
C ALA A 184 19.50 5.17 -15.52
N PRO A 185 19.61 5.71 -16.75
CA PRO A 185 18.68 5.32 -17.80
C PRO A 185 18.77 3.80 -17.95
N ALA A 186 17.63 3.12 -17.97
CA ALA A 186 17.55 1.67 -18.07
C ALA A 186 18.46 1.17 -19.21
N VAL A 187 19.58 0.54 -18.86
CA VAL A 187 20.35 -0.24 -19.83
C VAL A 187 19.44 -1.42 -20.21
N PRO A 188 19.10 -1.61 -21.50
CA PRO A 188 18.24 -2.70 -21.90
C PRO A 188 18.85 -4.04 -21.45
N PRO A 189 18.02 -5.01 -21.05
CA PRO A 189 18.46 -6.29 -20.53
C PRO A 189 19.00 -7.17 -21.69
N GLN A 190 20.21 -6.90 -22.16
CA GLN A 190 20.92 -7.80 -23.07
C GLN A 190 22.33 -8.19 -22.60
N ALA A 191 22.79 -7.68 -21.45
CA ALA A 191 24.07 -8.11 -20.86
C ALA A 191 23.94 -9.07 -19.66
N ALA A 192 22.72 -9.51 -19.29
CA ALA A 192 22.48 -10.36 -18.11
C ALA A 192 22.06 -11.81 -18.42
N SER A 193 22.09 -12.25 -19.68
CA SER A 193 21.73 -13.63 -20.03
C SER A 193 22.48 -14.16 -21.24
N ALA A 194 23.79 -14.31 -21.10
CA ALA A 194 24.60 -15.21 -21.92
C ALA A 194 25.35 -16.21 -21.03
N ASN A 195 24.67 -16.77 -20.02
CA ASN A 195 25.12 -18.01 -19.38
C ASN A 195 23.95 -18.79 -18.76
N LYS A 196 23.03 -19.25 -19.60
CA LYS A 196 22.25 -20.46 -19.32
C LYS A 196 22.40 -21.38 -20.51
N LYS A 197 23.14 -22.46 -20.29
CA LYS A 197 23.22 -23.63 -21.16
C LYS A 197 21.81 -23.99 -21.63
N SER A 198 21.58 -23.91 -22.94
CA SER A 198 20.37 -24.42 -23.59
C SER A 198 20.43 -25.95 -23.51
N GLY A 199 19.78 -26.50 -22.48
CA GLY A 199 19.30 -27.88 -22.51
C GLY A 199 18.06 -27.90 -23.40
N ALA A 200 18.16 -28.65 -24.50
CA ALA A 200 17.05 -28.89 -25.39
C ALA A 200 15.85 -29.48 -24.64
N VAL A 201 14.71 -28.79 -24.68
CA VAL A 201 13.39 -29.37 -24.43
C VAL A 201 12.49 -28.93 -25.58
N ALA A 202 11.93 -29.90 -26.28
CA ALA A 202 11.05 -29.73 -27.42
C ALA A 202 9.78 -28.92 -27.05
N PRO A 203 9.22 -28.14 -27.98
CA PRO A 203 7.97 -27.43 -27.75
C PRO A 203 6.79 -28.42 -27.75
N PRO A 204 5.83 -28.32 -26.80
CA PRO A 204 4.55 -29.01 -26.93
C PRO A 204 3.69 -28.33 -28.02
N PRO A 205 2.82 -29.08 -28.71
CA PRO A 205 2.04 -28.58 -29.84
C PRO A 205 0.94 -27.60 -29.40
N ALA A 206 0.62 -26.66 -30.28
CA ALA A 206 -0.41 -25.63 -30.09
C ALA A 206 -1.81 -26.25 -29.91
N PRO A 207 -2.66 -25.69 -29.03
CA PRO A 207 -4.06 -26.09 -28.96
C PRO A 207 -4.87 -25.45 -30.10
N GLU A 208 -5.62 -26.28 -30.82
CA GLU A 208 -6.60 -25.90 -31.84
C GLU A 208 -7.76 -25.07 -31.24
N PRO A 209 -8.39 -24.16 -32.02
CA PRO A 209 -9.49 -23.32 -31.54
C PRO A 209 -10.76 -24.15 -31.34
N VAL A 210 -11.25 -24.18 -30.09
CA VAL A 210 -12.54 -24.79 -29.75
C VAL A 210 -13.64 -23.74 -29.90
N GLU A 211 -14.52 -23.94 -30.88
CA GLU A 211 -15.83 -23.28 -31.00
C GLU A 211 -16.83 -23.90 -30.02
N ILE A 212 -17.35 -23.15 -29.03
CA ILE A 212 -18.69 -23.40 -28.46
C ILE A 212 -19.28 -22.08 -27.89
N PRO A 213 -20.60 -21.98 -27.64
CA PRO A 213 -21.53 -21.09 -28.34
C PRO A 213 -22.04 -19.92 -27.47
N ALA A 214 -22.70 -18.95 -28.11
CA ALA A 214 -23.38 -17.86 -27.44
C ALA A 214 -24.63 -18.34 -26.69
N VAL A 215 -24.71 -18.15 -25.37
CA VAL A 215 -25.99 -18.11 -24.62
C VAL A 215 -25.87 -17.22 -23.36
N GLU A 216 -26.74 -16.19 -23.36
CA GLU A 216 -27.46 -15.49 -22.30
C GLU A 216 -26.75 -14.67 -21.20
N GLU A 217 -27.12 -13.39 -21.26
CA GLU A 217 -26.91 -12.27 -20.36
C GLU A 217 -27.83 -12.41 -19.13
N GLU A 218 -27.31 -12.89 -18.00
CA GLU A 218 -28.03 -12.85 -16.72
C GLU A 218 -27.79 -11.50 -16.04
N ARG A 219 -28.84 -10.66 -16.02
CA ARG A 219 -28.91 -9.42 -15.24
C ARG A 219 -28.85 -9.74 -13.76
N GLN A 220 -27.79 -9.30 -13.11
CA GLN A 220 -27.66 -9.34 -11.65
C GLN A 220 -28.38 -8.12 -11.05
N GLU A 221 -29.55 -8.35 -10.45
CA GLU A 221 -30.23 -7.33 -9.63
C GLU A 221 -29.42 -7.02 -8.36
N PRO A 222 -29.33 -5.75 -7.93
CA PRO A 222 -28.59 -5.40 -6.72
C PRO A 222 -29.36 -5.82 -5.46
N SER A 223 -28.76 -6.72 -4.68
CA SER A 223 -29.24 -7.13 -3.36
C SER A 223 -29.25 -5.96 -2.38
N ILE A 224 -30.43 -5.62 -1.85
CA ILE A 224 -30.60 -4.63 -0.77
C ILE A 224 -30.06 -5.22 0.54
N PRO A 225 -29.20 -4.51 1.30
CA PRO A 225 -28.69 -5.00 2.57
C PRO A 225 -29.79 -5.11 3.64
N ALA A 226 -29.72 -6.19 4.44
CA ALA A 226 -30.72 -6.65 5.41
C ALA A 226 -31.10 -5.72 6.57
N PHE A 227 -30.70 -4.44 6.54
CA PHE A 227 -31.02 -3.47 7.60
C PHE A 227 -32.31 -2.66 7.33
N LEU A 228 -32.94 -2.81 6.15
CA LEU A 228 -34.19 -2.12 5.78
C LEU A 228 -35.46 -2.98 5.98
N ALA A 229 -35.36 -4.18 6.55
CA ALA A 229 -36.49 -5.09 6.73
C ALA A 229 -37.25 -4.92 8.07
N GLU A 230 -36.79 -4.04 8.97
CA GLU A 230 -37.44 -3.80 10.27
C GLU A 230 -37.77 -2.32 10.46
N ILE A 231 -38.75 -1.84 9.70
CA ILE A 231 -39.54 -0.66 10.06
C ILE A 231 -41.00 -1.00 9.74
N GLU A 232 -41.72 -1.50 10.75
CA GLU A 232 -43.18 -1.31 10.88
C GLU A 232 -43.46 0.08 11.47
#